data_AF-A0A8J8PP51-F1
#
_entry.id   AF-A0A8J8PP51-F1
#
_cell.length_a   1.000
_cell.length_b   1.000
_cell.length_c   1.000
_cell.angle_alpha   90.00
_cell.angle_beta   90.00
_cell.angle_gamma   90.00
#
_symmetry.space_group_name_H-M   'P 1'
#
loop_
_entity.id
_entity.type
_entity.pdbx_description
1 polymer ?
#
loop_
_entity_poly.entity_id
_entity_poly.type
_entity_poly.pdbx_seq_one_letter_code
_entity_poly.pdbx_strand_id
1 'polypeptide(L)' 'MIDEISLMKKIFLIIEDNVPEDCRELIIKRIKERLIKDSLNLGVEETIKKWLYEEEKDEDKEEVILLE' A
#
# COMPACT_ATOMS: atom_id res chain seq x y z
N MET A 1 -17.47 -16.43 -3.06
CA MET A 1 -16.74 -15.64 -2.06
C MET A 1 -15.34 -15.42 -2.60
N ILE A 2 -14.98 -14.19 -2.92
CA ILE A 2 -13.57 -13.87 -3.16
C ILE A 2 -12.90 -13.99 -1.79
N ASP A 3 -11.94 -14.89 -1.67
CA ASP A 3 -11.13 -15.03 -0.46
C ASP A 3 -10.31 -13.75 -0.31
N GLU A 4 -10.55 -13.00 0.75
CA GLU A 4 -9.92 -11.70 1.02
C GLU A 4 -8.39 -11.83 1.05
N ILE A 5 -7.88 -12.99 1.49
CA ILE A 5 -6.45 -13.32 1.45
C ILE A 5 -5.94 -13.42 0.01
N SER A 6 -6.75 -13.96 -0.91
CA SER A 6 -6.42 -14.02 -2.34
C SER A 6 -6.36 -12.62 -2.95
N LEU A 7 -7.22 -11.71 -2.53
CA LEU A 7 -7.18 -10.32 -2.99
C LEU A 7 -5.90 -9.61 -2.50
N MET A 8 -5.55 -9.78 -1.22
CA MET A 8 -4.33 -9.24 -0.64
C MET A 8 -3.06 -9.75 -1.34
N LYS A 9 -3.02 -11.03 -1.70
CA LYS A 9 -1.92 -11.61 -2.49
C LYS A 9 -1.81 -10.98 -3.88
N LYS A 10 -2.93 -10.68 -4.53
CA LYS A 10 -2.93 -9.99 -5.84
C LYS A 10 -2.41 -8.56 -5.74
N ILE A 11 -2.83 -7.82 -4.70
CA ILE A 11 -2.30 -6.47 -4.43
C ILE A 11 -0.78 -6.54 -4.28
N PHE A 12 -0.26 -7.52 -3.54
CA PHE A 12 1.18 -7.72 -3.42
C PHE A 12 1.89 -7.95 -4.74
N LEU A 13 1.38 -8.86 -5.57
CA LEU A 13 1.99 -9.16 -6.87
C LEU A 13 2.05 -7.93 -7.77
N ILE A 14 0.96 -7.13 -7.81
CA ILE A 14 0.92 -5.88 -8.57
C ILE A 14 2.01 -4.92 -8.08
N ILE A 15 2.19 -4.78 -6.77
CA ILE A 15 3.26 -3.93 -6.22
C ILE A 15 4.64 -4.46 -6.63
N GLU A 16 4.90 -5.76 -6.49
CA GLU A 16 6.22 -6.33 -6.83
C GLU A 16 6.57 -6.18 -8.32
N ASP A 17 5.58 -6.29 -9.21
CA ASP A 17 5.76 -6.18 -10.66
C ASP A 17 6.00 -4.72 -11.11
N ASN A 18 5.49 -3.74 -10.37
CA ASN A 18 5.59 -2.31 -10.74
C ASN A 18 6.75 -1.57 -10.06
N VAL A 19 7.47 -2.20 -9.13
CA VAL A 19 8.59 -1.57 -8.44
C VAL A 19 9.91 -1.77 -9.23
N PRO A 20 10.64 -0.68 -9.55
CA PRO A 20 11.96 -0.76 -10.19
C PRO A 20 12.95 -1.59 -9.38
N GLU A 21 13.81 -2.36 -10.05
CA GLU A 21 14.79 -3.25 -9.41
C GLU A 21 15.70 -2.51 -8.41
N ASP A 22 16.17 -1.31 -8.77
CA ASP A 22 17.09 -0.51 -7.95
C ASP A 22 16.55 -0.16 -6.55
N CYS A 23 15.22 -0.12 -6.41
CA CYS A 23 14.55 0.25 -5.16
C CYS A 23 13.68 -0.89 -4.60
N ARG A 24 13.74 -2.06 -5.22
CA ARG A 24 12.81 -3.18 -4.99
C ARG A 24 12.75 -3.63 -3.55
N GLU A 25 13.90 -3.91 -2.93
CA GLU A 25 13.93 -4.39 -1.54
C GLU A 25 13.36 -3.37 -0.54
N LEU A 26 13.77 -2.11 -0.65
CA LEU A 26 13.37 -1.06 0.28
C LEU A 26 11.87 -0.72 0.14
N ILE A 27 11.39 -0.58 -1.10
CA ILE A 27 10.01 -0.22 -1.39
C ILE A 27 9.08 -1.39 -1.07
N ILE A 28 9.39 -2.62 -1.51
CA ILE A 28 8.56 -3.79 -1.22
C ILE A 28 8.47 -4.02 0.28
N LYS A 29 9.58 -3.92 1.02
CA LYS A 29 9.56 -4.12 2.48
C LYS A 29 8.66 -3.09 3.17
N ARG A 30 8.83 -1.81 2.85
CA ARG A 30 8.02 -0.73 3.45
C ARG A 30 6.54 -0.87 3.12
N ILE A 31 6.22 -1.20 1.87
CA ILE A 31 4.83 -1.38 1.43
C ILE A 31 4.20 -2.63 2.09
N LYS A 32 4.95 -3.75 2.18
CA LYS A 32 4.53 -4.96 2.92
C LYS A 32 4.22 -4.68 4.37
N GLU A 33 5.13 -4.01 5.06
CA GLU A 33 4.94 -3.66 6.47
C GLU A 33 3.71 -2.77 6.67
N ARG A 34 3.49 -1.78 5.79
CA ARG A 34 2.32 -0.90 5.85
C ARG A 34 1.01 -1.67 5.60
N LEU A 35 0.99 -2.55 4.59
CA LEU A 35 -0.20 -3.31 4.24
C LEU A 35 -0.58 -4.32 5.34
N ILE A 36 0.41 -5.01 5.93
CA ILE A 36 0.19 -5.91 7.07
C ILE A 36 -0.32 -5.13 8.29
N LYS A 37 0.31 -3.99 8.59
CA LYS A 37 -0.10 -3.13 9.72
C LYS A 37 -1.55 -2.64 9.55
N ASP A 38 -1.91 -2.20 8.36
CA ASP A 38 -3.27 -1.77 8.05
C ASP A 38 -4.26 -2.94 8.20
N SER A 39 -3.91 -4.13 7.69
CA SER A 39 -4.73 -5.34 7.82
C SER A 39 -5.00 -5.74 9.27
N LEU A 40 -3.98 -5.61 10.13
CA LEU A 40 -4.11 -5.92 11.55
C LEU A 40 -4.95 -4.87 12.30
N ASN A 41 -4.89 -3.61 11.88
CA ASN A 41 -5.57 -2.50 12.57
C ASN A 41 -7.02 -2.31 12.11
N LEU A 42 -7.28 -2.48 10.82
CA LEU A 42 -8.56 -2.15 10.17
C LEU A 42 -9.38 -3.39 9.82
N GLY A 43 -8.74 -4.56 9.74
CA GLY A 43 -9.31 -5.74 9.10
C GLY A 43 -9.08 -5.74 7.58
N VAL A 44 -9.23 -6.92 6.97
CA VAL A 44 -8.86 -7.12 5.56
C VAL A 44 -9.77 -6.36 4.60
N GLU A 45 -11.08 -6.37 4.84
CA GLU A 45 -12.06 -5.66 3.99
C GLU A 45 -11.78 -4.15 3.95
N GLU A 46 -11.60 -3.50 5.10
CA GLU A 46 -11.33 -2.06 5.18
C GLU A 46 -9.94 -1.70 4.65
N THR A 47 -8.96 -2.60 4.80
CA THR A 47 -7.63 -2.41 4.19
C THR A 47 -7.72 -2.44 2.67
N ILE A 48 -8.48 -3.37 2.10
CA ILE A 48 -8.71 -3.42 0.66
C ILE A 48 -9.39 -2.14 0.17
N LYS A 49 -10.40 -1.63 0.90
CA LYS A 49 -11.05 -0.34 0.58
C LYS A 49 -10.05 0.81 0.56
N LYS A 50 -9.25 0.96 1.62
CA LYS A 50 -8.21 1.98 1.71
C LYS A 50 -7.20 1.92 0.55
N TRP A 51 -6.74 0.72 0.18
CA TRP A 51 -5.67 0.57 -0.80
C TRP A 51 -6.13 0.54 -2.26
N LEU A 52 -7.40 0.23 -2.52
CA LEU A 52 -7.95 0.14 -3.88
C LEU A 52 -9.02 1.19 -4.21
N TYR A 53 -9.65 1.82 -3.22
CA TYR A 53 -10.83 2.67 -3.38
C TYR A 53 -10.68 4.08 -2.78
N GLU A 54 -9.55 4.46 -2.19
CA GLU A 54 -9.28 5.88 -1.91
C GLU A 54 -8.96 6.62 -3.22
N GLU A 55 -10.00 6.94 -3.99
CA GLU A 55 -10.02 8.18 -4.76
C GLU A 55 -10.29 9.32 -3.76
N GLU A 56 -9.38 10.30 -3.76
CA GLU A 56 -9.53 11.64 -3.17
C GLU A 56 -9.67 11.78 -1.65
N LYS A 57 -8.55 11.63 -0.93
CA LYS A 57 -8.20 12.56 0.17
C LYS A 57 -6.69 12.83 0.19
N ASP A 58 -6.21 13.51 -0.86
CA ASP A 58 -4.97 14.30 -0.81
C ASP A 58 -5.20 15.58 0.03
N GLU A 59 -5.56 15.40 1.30
CA GLU A 59 -5.49 16.44 2.32
C GLU A 59 -4.71 15.86 3.49
N ASP A 60 -3.39 15.66 3.32
CA ASP A 60 -2.39 16.00 4.34
C ASP A 60 -0.96 15.58 3.94
N LYS A 61 -0.20 16.61 3.54
CA LYS A 61 1.23 16.85 3.84
C LYS A 61 2.30 16.20 2.96
N GLU A 62 2.48 16.75 1.76
CA GLU A 62 3.83 17.05 1.28
C GLU A 62 4.30 18.36 1.94
N GLU A 63 5.12 18.28 3.00
CA GLU A 63 6.01 19.38 3.36
C GLU A 63 7.13 19.43 2.31
N VAL A 64 6.96 20.30 1.31
CA VAL A 64 8.06 20.73 0.45
C VAL A 64 9.02 21.56 1.30
N ILE A 65 10.13 20.97 1.73
CA ILE A 65 11.24 21.71 2.30
C ILE A 65 11.88 22.50 1.14
N LEU A 66 11.56 23.79 1.05
CA LEU A 66 12.33 24.73 0.23
C LEU A 66 13.71 24.86 0.87
N LEU A 67 14.73 24.29 0.22
CA LEU A 67 16.12 24.61 0.53
C LEU A 67 16.42 25.97 -0.11
N GLU A 68 16.55 26.99 0.73
CA GLU A 68 17.14 28.30 0.38
C GLU A 68 18.61 28.20 -0.01
#